data_AF-A0A9W6WWV6-F1
#
_entry.id   AF-A0A9W6WWV6-F1
#
_cell.length_a   1.000
_cell.length_b   1.000
_cell.length_c   1.000
_cell.angle_alpha   90.00
_cell.angle_beta   90.00
_cell.angle_gamma   90.00
#
_symmetry.space_group_name_H-M   'P 1'
#
loop_
_entity.id
_entity.type
_entity.pdbx_description
1 polymer ?
#
loop_
_entity_poly.entity_id
_entity_poly.type
_entity_poly.pdbx_seq_one_letter_code
_entity_poly.pdbx_strand_id
1 'polypeptide(L)'
;MGYLTASGRGAASDPSWYVFNHARVYGSGGAGSTYLGRPWGTYARVVWQNSQLGDVVNAKGWSIWTSTSSTANVYFKEFNNTGAGAGTSQRVSFSGQLKSAVAITDILGEDYKSQWWDDTSFL
;
A
#
# COMPACT_ATOMS: atom_id res chain seq x y z
N MET A 1 5.44 17.33 4.17
CA MET A 1 5.16 15.88 4.34
C MET A 1 4.44 15.39 3.11
N GLY A 2 4.94 14.32 2.49
CA GLY A 2 4.36 13.70 1.29
C GLY A 2 3.51 12.46 1.60
N TYR A 3 2.78 11.98 0.59
CA TYR A 3 1.99 10.75 0.63
C TYR A 3 2.13 10.04 -0.71
N LEU A 4 2.52 8.76 -0.70
CA LEU A 4 2.70 7.99 -1.94
C LEU A 4 1.38 7.58 -2.57
N THR A 5 0.35 7.31 -1.76
CA THR A 5 -0.95 6.82 -2.25
C THR A 5 -2.12 7.57 -1.62
N ALA A 6 -3.20 7.68 -2.38
CA ALA A 6 -4.48 8.25 -1.97
C ALA A 6 -5.65 7.48 -2.61
N SER A 7 -5.85 6.21 -2.22
CA SER A 7 -6.92 5.37 -2.78
C SER A 7 -8.30 5.99 -2.51
N GLY A 8 -9.07 6.20 -3.59
CA GLY A 8 -10.42 6.78 -3.57
C GLY A 8 -11.55 5.75 -3.40
N ARG A 9 -11.21 4.48 -3.14
CA ARG A 9 -12.19 3.38 -3.04
C ARG A 9 -13.27 3.69 -2.00
N GLY A 10 -14.52 3.76 -2.45
CA GLY A 10 -15.65 4.31 -1.68
C GLY A 10 -16.65 3.28 -1.15
N ALA A 11 -16.56 2.01 -1.55
CA ALA A 11 -17.51 0.98 -1.15
C ALA A 11 -16.85 -0.39 -0.94
N ALA A 12 -17.46 -1.23 -0.09
CA ALA A 12 -17.00 -2.61 0.13
C ALA A 12 -17.08 -3.49 -1.12
N SER A 13 -18.05 -3.23 -2.00
CA SER A 13 -18.28 -3.97 -3.26
C SER A 13 -17.32 -3.61 -4.38
N ASP A 14 -16.58 -2.50 -4.27
CA ASP A 14 -15.62 -2.08 -5.28
C ASP A 14 -14.44 -3.07 -5.32
N PRO A 15 -14.17 -3.75 -6.44
CA PRO A 15 -13.13 -4.77 -6.50
C PRO A 15 -11.71 -4.19 -6.57
N SER A 16 -11.54 -2.88 -6.75
CA SER A 16 -10.25 -2.25 -7.05
C SER A 16 -9.20 -2.40 -5.94
N TRP A 17 -7.94 -2.57 -6.33
CA TRP A 17 -6.78 -2.67 -5.45
C TRP A 17 -5.66 -1.76 -5.90
N TYR A 18 -4.90 -1.21 -4.95
CA TYR A 18 -3.52 -0.81 -5.19
C TYR A 18 -2.61 -1.81 -4.50
N VAL A 19 -1.78 -2.52 -5.25
CA VAL A 19 -0.75 -3.41 -4.72
C VAL A 19 0.59 -3.03 -5.33
N PHE A 20 1.51 -2.61 -4.49
CA PHE A 20 2.91 -2.36 -4.86
C PHE A 20 3.71 -3.60 -4.48
N ASN A 21 4.14 -4.36 -5.48
CA ASN A 21 4.90 -5.60 -5.33
C ASN A 21 6.30 -5.42 -5.93
N HIS A 22 7.36 -5.81 -5.21
CA HIS A 22 8.75 -5.64 -5.65
C HIS A 22 9.12 -4.19 -6.04
N ALA A 23 8.49 -3.21 -5.38
CA ALA A 23 8.76 -1.80 -5.60
C ALA A 23 9.88 -1.28 -4.69
N ARG A 24 10.42 -0.10 -5.02
CA ARG A 24 11.40 0.62 -4.20
C ARG A 24 10.90 2.03 -3.88
N VAL A 25 10.82 2.34 -2.59
CA VAL A 25 10.50 3.69 -2.09
C VAL A 25 11.79 4.36 -1.63
N TYR A 26 12.14 5.48 -2.24
CA TYR A 26 13.32 6.27 -1.93
C TYR A 26 13.06 7.74 -2.26
N GLY A 27 13.90 8.64 -1.75
CA GLY A 27 13.80 10.06 -2.04
C GLY A 27 14.92 10.86 -1.40
N SER A 28 15.02 12.14 -1.75
CA SER A 28 15.99 13.09 -1.20
C SER A 28 15.51 13.79 0.07
N GLY A 29 14.30 13.48 0.55
CA GLY A 29 13.77 13.98 1.81
C GLY A 29 14.49 13.36 3.01
N GLY A 30 14.42 14.02 4.17
CA GLY A 30 14.91 13.43 5.42
C GLY A 30 14.12 12.19 5.84
N ALA A 31 14.65 11.47 6.83
CA ALA A 31 13.99 10.32 7.43
C ALA A 31 12.57 10.68 7.90
N GLY A 32 11.59 9.84 7.55
CA GLY A 32 10.19 10.01 7.90
C GLY A 32 9.46 11.19 7.23
N SER A 33 10.00 11.72 6.13
CA SER A 33 9.42 12.82 5.35
C SER A 33 8.17 12.46 4.51
N THR A 34 7.85 11.17 4.37
CA THR A 34 6.67 10.70 3.60
C THR A 34 5.89 9.60 4.30
N TYR A 35 4.63 9.41 3.91
CA TYR A 35 3.79 8.27 4.29
C TYR A 35 3.54 7.36 3.09
N LEU A 36 3.37 6.06 3.33
CA LEU A 36 2.93 5.05 2.35
C LEU A 36 1.57 5.40 1.74
N GLY A 37 0.71 6.09 2.50
CA GLY A 37 -0.57 6.57 1.99
C GLY A 37 -1.49 7.21 3.01
N ARG A 38 -2.62 7.69 2.50
CA ARG A 38 -3.78 8.17 3.27
C ARG A 38 -5.09 7.84 2.55
N PRO A 39 -6.21 7.63 3.26
CA PRO A 39 -7.45 7.16 2.65
C PRO A 39 -8.26 8.31 2.07
N TRP A 40 -8.33 8.47 0.74
CA TRP A 40 -9.24 9.45 0.15
C TRP A 40 -10.70 8.96 0.21
N GLY A 41 -10.91 7.67 -0.07
CA GLY A 41 -12.20 7.01 0.11
C GLY A 41 -12.33 6.28 1.47
N THR A 42 -13.56 6.10 1.94
CA THR A 42 -13.86 5.44 3.23
C THR A 42 -13.51 3.95 3.26
N TYR A 43 -13.31 3.34 2.09
CA TYR A 43 -12.92 1.93 1.90
C TYR A 43 -11.57 1.81 1.18
N ALA A 44 -10.71 2.83 1.31
CA ALA A 44 -9.38 2.88 0.71
C ALA A 44 -8.61 1.59 0.95
N ARG A 45 -8.00 1.06 -0.11
CA ARG A 45 -7.33 -0.25 -0.10
C ARG A 45 -5.97 -0.16 -0.78
N VAL A 46 -4.91 -0.39 -0.01
CA VAL A 46 -3.52 -0.32 -0.48
C VAL A 46 -2.69 -1.39 0.22
N VAL A 47 -1.87 -2.11 -0.54
CA VAL A 47 -0.88 -3.05 -0.03
C VAL A 47 0.50 -2.71 -0.56
N TRP A 48 1.49 -2.66 0.33
CA TRP A 48 2.91 -2.67 -0.02
C TRP A 48 3.49 -4.03 0.33
N GLN A 49 3.99 -4.78 -0.64
CA GLN A 49 4.50 -6.12 -0.41
C GLN A 49 5.82 -6.39 -1.14
N ASN A 50 6.67 -7.23 -0.54
CA ASN A 50 7.97 -7.62 -1.09
C ASN A 50 8.83 -6.44 -1.56
N SER A 51 8.64 -5.27 -0.96
CA SER A 51 9.15 -3.99 -1.44
C SER A 51 10.23 -3.45 -0.51
N GLN A 52 11.16 -2.66 -1.05
CA GLN A 52 12.17 -1.97 -0.26
C GLN A 52 11.68 -0.58 0.11
N LEU A 53 11.48 -0.33 1.40
CA LEU A 53 11.03 0.94 1.96
C LEU A 53 12.23 1.69 2.56
N GLY A 54 12.63 2.80 1.93
CA GLY A 54 13.69 3.68 2.42
C GLY A 54 13.31 4.43 3.70
N ASP A 55 14.32 4.99 4.37
CA ASP A 55 14.18 5.78 5.61
C ASP A 55 13.26 7.00 5.49
N VAL A 56 13.03 7.48 4.26
CA VAL A 56 12.03 8.53 3.96
C VAL A 56 10.62 8.17 4.46
N VAL A 57 10.29 6.88 4.59
CA VAL A 57 8.99 6.43 5.10
C VAL A 57 8.89 6.68 6.61
N ASN A 58 7.87 7.43 7.00
CA ASN A 58 7.56 7.72 8.39
C ASN A 58 7.25 6.43 9.16
N ALA A 59 7.70 6.34 10.41
CA ALA A 59 7.49 5.15 11.25
C ALA A 59 6.01 4.81 11.47
N LYS A 60 5.12 5.82 11.44
CA LYS A 60 3.65 5.63 11.44
C LYS A 60 3.14 4.91 10.19
N GLY A 61 3.88 4.98 9.08
CA GLY A 61 3.61 4.35 7.79
C GLY A 61 2.48 5.03 7.03
N TRP A 62 1.33 5.22 7.67
CA TRP A 62 0.11 5.73 7.08
C TRP A 62 -0.43 6.93 7.86
N SER A 63 -1.25 7.75 7.21
CA SER A 63 -1.92 8.89 7.84
C SER A 63 -3.43 8.82 7.60
N ILE A 64 -4.19 9.43 8.51
CA ILE A 64 -5.57 9.81 8.24
C ILE A 64 -5.61 10.89 7.15
N TRP A 65 -6.76 11.04 6.48
CA TRP A 65 -6.95 12.07 5.45
C TRP A 65 -7.26 13.44 6.07
N THR A 66 -8.25 13.49 6.95
CA THR A 66 -8.59 14.62 7.83
C THR A 66 -8.83 14.13 9.26
N SER A 67 -8.90 15.05 10.23
CA SER A 67 -9.20 14.74 11.63
C SER A 67 -10.56 14.05 11.86
N THR A 68 -11.48 14.16 10.90
CA THR A 68 -12.84 13.59 10.96
C THR A 68 -13.00 12.35 10.07
N SER A 69 -11.95 11.92 9.37
CA SER A 69 -12.02 10.77 8.47
C SER A 69 -12.11 9.46 9.26
N SER A 70 -13.11 8.63 8.95
CA SER A 70 -13.19 7.28 9.49
C SER A 70 -12.13 6.38 8.86
N THR A 71 -11.48 5.57 9.69
CA THR A 71 -10.54 4.53 9.25
C THR A 71 -11.09 3.11 9.45
N ALA A 72 -12.35 2.97 9.87
CA ALA A 72 -12.94 1.69 10.26
C ALA A 72 -12.92 0.64 9.14
N ASN A 73 -13.06 1.07 7.88
CA ASN A 73 -13.11 0.20 6.71
C ASN A 73 -11.87 0.30 5.81
N VAL A 74 -10.84 1.00 6.26
CA VAL A 74 -9.60 1.18 5.49
C VAL A 74 -8.79 -0.11 5.55
N TYR A 75 -8.34 -0.57 4.38
CA TYR A 75 -7.50 -1.76 4.24
C TYR A 75 -6.09 -1.36 3.81
N PHE A 76 -5.28 -0.97 4.79
CA PHE A 76 -3.85 -0.68 4.58
C PHE A 76 -3.01 -1.78 5.17
N LYS A 77 -2.25 -2.47 4.32
CA LYS A 77 -1.45 -3.63 4.72
C LYS A 77 -0.05 -3.61 4.15
N GLU A 78 0.85 -4.26 4.88
CA GLU A 78 2.23 -4.50 4.46
C GLU A 78 2.55 -6.00 4.54
N PHE A 79 3.45 -6.49 3.67
CA PHE A 79 3.92 -7.87 3.70
C PHE A 79 5.37 -7.99 3.23
N ASN A 80 6.24 -8.60 4.03
CA ASN A 80 7.62 -8.93 3.63
C ASN A 80 8.40 -7.74 3.02
N ASN A 81 8.16 -6.53 3.53
CA ASN A 81 8.91 -5.34 3.12
C ASN A 81 10.26 -5.30 3.85
N THR A 82 11.26 -4.70 3.22
CA THR A 82 12.63 -4.58 3.75
C THR A 82 13.11 -3.13 3.69
N GLY A 83 14.25 -2.83 4.31
CA GLY A 83 14.84 -1.49 4.31
C GLY A 83 14.53 -0.66 5.55
N ALA A 84 15.18 0.50 5.67
CA ALA A 84 15.18 1.32 6.88
C ALA A 84 13.79 1.86 7.27
N GLY A 85 12.88 2.04 6.31
CA GLY A 85 11.49 2.47 6.54
C GLY A 85 10.50 1.33 6.74
N ALA A 86 10.93 0.07 6.66
CA ALA A 86 10.05 -1.09 6.75
C ALA A 86 9.69 -1.51 8.19
N GLY A 87 10.27 -0.87 9.21
CA GLY A 87 9.93 -1.17 10.61
C GLY A 87 8.46 -0.89 10.93
N THR A 88 7.74 -1.89 11.47
CA THR A 88 6.28 -1.84 11.62
C THR A 88 5.78 -1.61 13.05
N SER A 89 6.68 -1.58 14.04
CA SER A 89 6.33 -1.48 15.47
C SER A 89 5.61 -0.19 15.87
N GLN A 90 5.70 0.87 15.05
CA GLN A 90 5.09 2.18 15.29
C GLN A 90 3.96 2.51 14.32
N ARG A 91 3.54 1.55 13.48
CA ARG A 91 2.49 1.77 12.49
C ARG A 91 1.19 2.16 13.18
N VAL A 92 0.42 3.02 12.51
CA VAL A 92 -0.91 3.39 12.98
C VAL A 92 -1.79 2.16 13.17
N SER A 93 -2.64 2.19 14.20
CA SER A 93 -3.44 1.04 14.64
C SER A 93 -4.45 0.54 13.61
N PHE A 94 -4.86 1.37 12.65
CA PHE A 94 -5.78 1.00 11.56
C PHE A 94 -5.08 0.35 10.36
N SER A 95 -3.75 0.18 10.40
CA SER A 95 -3.00 -0.60 9.41
C SER A 95 -2.64 -1.98 9.97
N GLY A 96 -2.06 -2.88 9.17
CA GLY A 96 -1.58 -4.16 9.69
C GLY A 96 -0.67 -4.93 8.75
N GLN A 97 -0.22 -6.11 9.19
CA GLN A 97 0.61 -7.00 8.39
C GLN A 97 -0.23 -8.15 7.80
N LEU A 98 0.08 -8.56 6.57
CA LEU A 98 -0.45 -9.80 6.02
C LEU A 98 0.39 -11.00 6.47
N LYS A 99 -0.19 -12.20 6.35
CA LYS A 99 0.52 -13.48 6.55
C LYS A 99 1.11 -14.03 5.25
N SER A 100 0.56 -13.61 4.11
CA SER A 100 1.00 -13.95 2.76
C SER A 100 0.80 -12.74 1.84
N ALA A 101 1.53 -12.70 0.74
CA ALA A 101 1.33 -11.69 -0.30
C ALA A 101 -0.08 -11.80 -0.91
N VAL A 102 -0.62 -10.68 -1.38
CA VAL A 102 -1.78 -10.67 -2.29
C VAL A 102 -1.31 -11.27 -3.62
N ALA A 103 -2.05 -12.25 -4.13
CA ALA A 103 -1.72 -12.87 -5.40
C ALA A 103 -2.12 -11.94 -6.55
N ILE A 104 -1.33 -11.94 -7.63
CA ILE A 104 -1.68 -11.17 -8.83
C ILE A 104 -3.00 -11.63 -9.45
N THR A 105 -3.36 -12.90 -9.29
CA THR A 105 -4.63 -13.48 -9.74
C THR A 105 -5.83 -12.92 -8.98
N ASP A 106 -5.67 -12.48 -7.73
CA ASP A 106 -6.71 -11.79 -6.96
C ASP A 106 -7.03 -10.39 -7.53
N ILE A 107 -6.16 -9.85 -8.39
CA ILE A 107 -6.24 -8.50 -8.94
C ILE A 107 -6.59 -8.51 -10.43
N LEU A 108 -5.87 -9.32 -11.21
CA LEU A 108 -5.98 -9.36 -12.67
C LEU A 108 -6.79 -10.57 -13.19
N GLY A 109 -7.18 -11.49 -12.31
CA GLY A 109 -7.85 -12.74 -12.67
C GLY A 109 -6.87 -13.89 -12.94
N GLU A 110 -7.39 -15.11 -12.93
CA GLU A 110 -6.60 -16.35 -13.15
C GLU A 110 -6.00 -16.43 -14.56
N ASP A 111 -6.66 -15.81 -15.54
CA ASP A 111 -6.32 -15.87 -16.95
C ASP A 111 -5.39 -14.73 -17.40
N TYR A 112 -4.89 -13.90 -16.49
CA TYR A 112 -4.12 -12.69 -16.79
C TYR A 112 -2.93 -12.94 -17.73
N LYS A 113 -2.21 -14.06 -17.58
CA LYS A 113 -1.09 -14.44 -18.47
C LYS A 113 -1.49 -14.72 -19.91
N SER A 114 -2.76 -15.01 -20.16
CA SER A 114 -3.30 -15.28 -21.50
C SER A 114 -3.94 -14.03 -22.12
N GLN A 115 -4.06 -12.94 -21.38
CA GLN A 115 -4.65 -11.70 -21.88
C GLN A 115 -3.66 -10.98 -22.78
N TRP A 116 -4.13 -10.52 -23.94
CA TRP A 116 -3.29 -9.84 -24.92
C TRP A 116 -2.76 -8.48 -24.46
N TRP A 117 -3.38 -7.89 -23.43
CA TRP A 117 -2.99 -6.59 -22.88
C TRP A 117 -1.93 -6.69 -21.77
N ASP A 118 -1.58 -7.91 -21.32
CA ASP A 118 -0.57 -8.13 -20.28
C ASP A 118 0.71 -8.71 -20.90
N ASP A 119 1.77 -7.91 -20.93
CA ASP A 119 3.09 -8.38 -21.34
C ASP A 119 3.78 -9.11 -20.18
N THR A 120 3.74 -10.44 -20.25
CA THR A 120 4.29 -11.29 -19.18
C THR A 120 5.80 -11.25 -19.02
N SER A 121 6.54 -10.61 -19.93
CA SER A 121 7.99 -10.45 -19.81
C SER A 121 8.41 -9.43 -18.74
N PHE A 122 7.46 -8.60 -18.27
CA PHE A 122 7.69 -7.57 -17.25
C PHE A 122 6.96 -7.83 -15.92
N LEU A 123 6.41 -9.03 -15.74
CA LEU A 123 5.74 -9.46 -14.50
C LEU A 123 6.70 -10.02 -13.46
#